data_AF-A0A917P7L8-F1
#
_entry.id   AF-A0A917P7L8-F1
#
_cell.length_a   1.000
_cell.length_b   1.000
_cell.length_c   1.000
_cell.angle_alpha   90.00
_cell.angle_beta   90.00
_cell.angle_gamma   90.00
#
_symmetry.space_group_name_H-M   'P 1'
#
loop_
_entity.id
_entity.type
_entity.pdbx_description
1 polymer ?
#
loop_
_entity_poly.entity_id
_entity_poly.type
_entity_poly.pdbx_seq_one_letter_code
_entity_poly.pdbx_strand_id
1 'polypeptide(L)'
;MTAREYAEAWYQCLREPETHVQPVIISTGTGHGTFVADLDVGNWRSGGGQTYVRTPAGFRDERAIGRAVYDMLQSKRPDDVLYGKLLGRVITGISVASLLRSGSSWHQNRESAIRYGLACLTLAVQLDDPEAEKPLAELRKELAAFVRS
;
A
#
# COMPACT_ATOMS: atom_id res chain seq x y z
N MET A 1 -12.22 -8.14 13.46
CA MET A 1 -11.05 -7.32 13.14
C MET A 1 -11.52 -5.87 13.07
N THR A 2 -10.88 -4.97 13.81
CA THR A 2 -11.17 -3.54 13.79
C THR A 2 -10.60 -2.88 12.54
N ALA A 3 -11.10 -1.70 12.15
CA ALA A 3 -10.60 -0.97 10.98
C ALA A 3 -9.08 -0.72 11.03
N ARG A 4 -8.54 -0.50 12.23
CA ARG A 4 -7.10 -0.27 12.45
C ARG A 4 -6.27 -1.53 12.32
N GLU A 5 -6.77 -2.66 12.82
CA GLU A 5 -6.10 -3.96 12.66
C GLU A 5 -6.07 -4.38 11.19
N TYR A 6 -7.15 -4.10 10.44
CA TYR A 6 -7.19 -4.38 9.00
C TYR A 6 -6.21 -3.51 8.21
N ALA A 7 -6.15 -2.21 8.56
CA ALA A 7 -5.17 -1.30 7.99
C ALA A 7 -3.72 -1.69 8.34
N GLU A 8 -3.45 -2.14 9.57
CA GLU A 8 -2.14 -2.67 9.97
C GLU A 8 -1.76 -3.93 9.19
N ALA A 9 -2.71 -4.84 8.96
CA ALA A 9 -2.45 -6.05 8.18
C ALA A 9 -2.01 -5.69 6.74
N TRP A 10 -2.71 -4.77 6.08
CA TRP A 10 -2.30 -4.23 4.79
C TRP A 10 -0.95 -3.50 4.87
N TYR A 11 -0.71 -2.72 5.92
CA TYR A 11 0.53 -1.99 6.14
C TYR A 11 1.74 -2.92 6.23
N GLN A 12 1.64 -3.98 7.04
CA GLN A 12 2.72 -4.95 7.22
C GLN A 12 2.97 -5.75 5.93
N CYS A 13 1.91 -6.12 5.19
CA CYS A 13 2.04 -6.76 3.88
C CYS A 13 2.83 -5.91 2.86
N LEU A 14 2.68 -4.58 2.88
CA LEU A 14 3.41 -3.68 1.98
C LEU A 14 4.84 -3.42 2.44
N ARG A 15 5.07 -3.40 3.76
CA ARG A 15 6.37 -3.15 4.37
C ARG A 15 7.31 -4.35 4.24
N GLU A 16 6.80 -5.54 4.53
CA GLU A 16 7.52 -6.81 4.46
C GLU A 16 6.71 -7.79 3.58
N PRO A 17 6.70 -7.58 2.25
CA PRO A 17 5.92 -8.42 1.35
C PRO A 17 6.45 -9.85 1.38
N GLU A 18 5.60 -10.78 1.79
CA GLU A 18 5.80 -12.20 1.58
C GLU A 18 5.59 -12.46 0.08
N THR A 19 6.69 -12.42 -0.68
CA THR A 19 6.66 -12.63 -2.12
C THR A 19 6.66 -14.11 -2.46
N HIS A 20 5.75 -14.52 -3.35
CA HIS A 20 5.83 -15.82 -4.01
C HIS A 20 6.22 -15.59 -5.48
N VAL A 21 7.39 -16.10 -5.86
CA VAL A 21 7.82 -16.17 -7.26
C VAL A 21 7.27 -17.47 -7.83
N GLN A 22 6.24 -17.40 -8.67
CA GLN A 22 5.94 -18.56 -9.51
C GLN A 22 7.04 -18.70 -10.56
N PRO A 23 7.65 -19.90 -10.74
CA PRO A 23 8.59 -20.10 -11.82
C PRO A 23 7.83 -19.99 -13.16
N VAL A 24 8.05 -18.89 -13.87
CA VAL A 24 7.54 -18.71 -15.23
C VAL A 24 8.41 -19.55 -16.15
N ILE A 25 7.81 -20.52 -16.85
CA ILE A 25 8.45 -21.17 -18.00
C ILE A 25 8.47 -20.15 -19.14
N ILE A 26 9.63 -19.54 -19.40
CA ILE A 26 9.81 -18.54 -20.45
C ILE A 26 9.77 -19.24 -21.81
N SER A 27 8.73 -18.97 -22.62
CA SER A 27 8.82 -19.10 -24.07
C SER A 27 9.33 -17.78 -24.64
N THR A 28 10.48 -17.83 -25.30
CA THR A 28 11.18 -16.70 -25.92
C THR A 28 10.34 -16.01 -26.99
N GLY A 29 9.96 -14.75 -26.75
CA GLY A 29 9.30 -13.88 -27.71
C GLY A 29 9.88 -12.46 -27.62
N THR A 30 10.63 -12.09 -28.65
CA THR A 30 11.32 -10.81 -28.85
C THR A 30 10.35 -9.62 -28.78
N GLY A 31 10.61 -8.62 -27.95
CA GLY A 31 9.79 -7.40 -27.91
C GLY A 31 10.44 -6.25 -27.14
N HIS A 32 10.73 -5.15 -27.85
CA HIS A 32 11.28 -3.88 -27.36
C HIS A 32 10.44 -3.22 -26.25
N GLY A 33 11.11 -2.58 -25.29
CA GLY A 33 10.49 -1.64 -24.34
C GLY A 33 11.49 -0.64 -23.79
N THR A 34 11.30 0.63 -24.11
CA THR A 34 12.07 1.80 -23.64
C THR A 34 12.04 1.92 -22.12
N PHE A 35 13.22 1.93 -21.49
CA PHE A 35 13.41 2.15 -20.06
C PHE A 35 13.10 3.61 -19.70
N VAL A 36 12.05 3.84 -18.92
CA VAL A 36 11.87 5.08 -18.16
C VAL A 36 12.23 4.76 -16.72
N ALA A 37 13.26 5.42 -16.19
CA ALA A 37 13.58 5.39 -14.77
C ALA A 37 12.55 6.24 -14.00
N ASP A 38 11.34 5.72 -13.81
CA ASP A 38 10.22 6.39 -13.14
C ASP A 38 9.59 5.36 -12.20
N LEU A 39 9.86 5.48 -10.88
CA LEU A 39 9.34 4.59 -9.82
C LEU A 39 9.36 3.10 -10.21
N ASP A 40 10.49 2.42 -9.97
CA ASP A 40 10.68 0.99 -10.22
C ASP A 40 9.89 0.12 -9.21
N VAL A 41 8.57 0.29 -9.14
CA VAL A 41 7.63 -0.52 -8.35
C VAL A 41 7.28 -1.83 -9.08
N GLY A 42 7.67 -1.96 -10.35
CA GLY A 42 7.50 -3.18 -11.14
C GLY A 42 8.63 -4.19 -11.01
N ASN A 43 9.67 -3.86 -10.23
CA ASN A 43 10.89 -4.65 -10.10
C ASN A 43 11.50 -4.54 -8.70
N TRP A 44 10.64 -4.33 -7.69
CA TRP A 44 11.04 -3.84 -6.38
C TRP A 44 12.02 -4.77 -5.62
N ARG A 45 12.20 -6.02 -6.10
CA ARG A 45 13.28 -6.93 -5.66
C ARG A 45 13.99 -7.78 -6.73
N SER A 46 13.87 -7.45 -8.02
CA SER A 46 14.53 -8.14 -9.16
C SER A 46 14.18 -9.63 -9.37
N GLY A 47 13.86 -9.98 -10.62
CA GLY A 47 13.97 -11.35 -11.10
C GLY A 47 12.92 -11.81 -12.12
N GLY A 48 12.64 -11.05 -13.19
CA GLY A 48 12.06 -11.56 -14.45
C GLY A 48 10.71 -12.33 -14.43
N GLY A 49 10.08 -12.53 -13.27
CA GLY A 49 8.85 -13.31 -13.09
C GLY A 49 7.69 -12.48 -12.54
N GLN A 50 6.48 -13.04 -12.58
CA GLN A 50 5.34 -12.48 -11.86
C GLN A 50 5.52 -12.74 -10.37
N THR A 51 5.66 -11.66 -9.60
CA THR A 51 5.75 -11.71 -8.14
C THR A 51 4.39 -11.36 -7.56
N TYR A 52 3.92 -12.20 -6.64
CA TYR A 52 2.66 -11.97 -5.92
C TYR A 52 2.96 -11.61 -4.47
N VAL A 53 2.29 -10.57 -3.98
CA VAL A 53 2.32 -10.14 -2.57
C VAL A 53 1.11 -10.74 -1.86
N ARG A 54 1.35 -11.40 -0.73
CA ARG A 54 0.27 -11.84 0.15
C ARG A 54 -0.34 -10.64 0.86
N THR A 55 -1.63 -10.41 0.63
CA THR A 55 -2.44 -9.37 1.29
C THR A 55 -3.54 -10.01 2.15
N PRO A 56 -4.20 -9.25 3.04
CA PRO A 56 -5.36 -9.75 3.78
C PRO A 56 -6.50 -10.25 2.87
N ALA A 57 -6.64 -9.66 1.67
CA ALA A 57 -7.60 -10.05 0.65
C ALA A 57 -7.11 -11.17 -0.29
N GLY A 58 -5.99 -11.81 0.04
CA GLY A 58 -5.35 -12.86 -0.77
C GLY A 58 -4.12 -12.37 -1.53
N PHE A 59 -3.68 -13.13 -2.53
CA PHE A 59 -2.50 -12.75 -3.33
C PHE A 59 -2.86 -11.66 -4.35
N ARG A 60 -1.98 -10.67 -4.47
CA ARG A 60 -2.09 -9.57 -5.43
C ARG A 60 -0.78 -9.43 -6.20
N ASP A 61 -0.87 -9.13 -7.50
CA ASP A 61 0.31 -8.89 -8.33
C ASP A 61 1.06 -7.66 -7.82
N GLU A 62 2.37 -7.79 -7.59
CA GLU A 62 3.24 -6.70 -7.17
C GLU A 62 3.17 -5.52 -8.14
N ARG A 63 3.08 -5.79 -9.46
CA ARG A 63 2.94 -4.75 -10.49
C ARG A 63 1.59 -4.04 -10.41
N ALA A 64 0.53 -4.74 -10.04
CA ALA A 64 -0.79 -4.13 -9.85
C ALA A 64 -0.78 -3.20 -8.64
N ILE A 65 -0.15 -3.62 -7.54
CA ILE A 65 0.07 -2.78 -6.35
C ILE A 65 0.89 -1.54 -6.73
N GLY A 66 2.01 -1.74 -7.43
CA GLY A 66 2.88 -0.65 -7.84
C GLY A 66 2.22 0.33 -8.79
N ARG A 67 1.42 -0.18 -9.73
CA ARG A 67 0.65 0.65 -10.65
C ARG A 67 -0.41 1.47 -9.91
N ALA A 68 -1.14 0.88 -8.97
CA ALA A 68 -2.12 1.61 -8.18
C ALA A 68 -1.47 2.74 -7.37
N VAL A 69 -0.33 2.49 -6.72
CA VAL A 69 0.45 3.54 -6.03
C VAL A 69 0.90 4.64 -6.99
N TYR A 70 1.36 4.27 -8.19
CA TYR A 70 1.75 5.23 -9.22
C TYR A 70 0.56 6.10 -9.68
N ASP A 71 -0.58 5.48 -9.95
CA ASP A 71 -1.80 6.19 -10.37
C ASP A 71 -2.29 7.14 -9.27
N MET A 72 -2.14 6.78 -7.99
CA MET A 72 -2.39 7.68 -6.86
C MET A 72 -1.46 8.89 -6.85
N LEU A 73 -0.16 8.71 -7.13
CA LEU A 73 0.83 9.79 -7.22
C LEU A 73 0.54 10.76 -8.38
N GLN A 74 -0.05 10.26 -9.46
CA GLN A 74 -0.44 11.04 -10.64
C GLN A 74 -1.86 11.62 -10.55
N SER A 75 -2.62 11.31 -9.50
CA SER A 75 -4.00 11.77 -9.32
C SER A 75 -4.07 13.30 -9.21
N LYS A 76 -5.16 13.88 -9.72
CA LYS A 76 -5.46 15.31 -9.53
C LYS A 76 -6.01 15.62 -8.14
N ARG A 77 -6.34 14.59 -7.35
CA ARG A 77 -6.89 14.75 -6.00
C ARG A 77 -5.74 14.85 -5.00
N PRO A 78 -5.67 15.92 -4.19
CA PRO A 78 -4.55 16.12 -3.27
C PRO A 78 -4.41 15.00 -2.23
N ASP A 79 -5.54 14.42 -1.80
CA ASP A 79 -5.55 13.30 -0.85
C ASP A 79 -4.90 12.05 -1.45
N ASP A 80 -5.20 11.72 -2.71
CA ASP A 80 -4.64 10.55 -3.39
C ASP A 80 -3.12 10.69 -3.57
N VAL A 81 -2.65 11.89 -3.94
CA VAL A 81 -1.22 12.18 -4.07
C VAL A 81 -0.51 12.06 -2.72
N LEU A 82 -1.13 12.55 -1.64
CA LEU A 82 -0.60 12.40 -0.28
C LEU A 82 -0.48 10.92 0.10
N TYR A 83 -1.54 10.14 -0.14
CA TYR A 83 -1.56 8.71 0.15
C TYR A 83 -0.53 7.94 -0.67
N GLY A 84 -0.37 8.24 -1.96
CA GLY A 84 0.67 7.66 -2.81
C GLY A 84 2.08 7.92 -2.26
N LYS A 85 2.36 9.13 -1.77
CA LYS A 85 3.66 9.46 -1.14
C LYS A 85 3.89 8.68 0.15
N LEU A 86 2.84 8.51 0.97
CA LEU A 86 2.91 7.72 2.20
C LEU A 86 3.19 6.25 1.87
N LEU A 87 2.46 5.67 0.92
CA LEU A 87 2.67 4.29 0.47
C LEU A 87 4.08 4.09 -0.10
N GLY A 88 4.59 5.05 -0.88
CA GLY A 88 5.98 5.03 -1.36
C GLY A 88 7.02 4.97 -0.23
N ARG A 89 6.75 5.61 0.92
CA ARG A 89 7.60 5.48 2.14
C ARG A 89 7.44 4.14 2.84
N VAL A 90 6.25 3.55 2.82
CA VAL A 90 6.00 2.20 3.37
C VAL A 90 6.80 1.16 2.62
N ILE A 91 6.64 1.21 1.29
CA ILE A 91 7.41 0.48 0.31
C ILE A 91 8.89 0.75 0.61
N THR A 92 9.46 1.94 0.40
CA THR A 92 10.92 2.13 0.60
C THR A 92 11.49 1.89 2.02
N GLY A 93 10.68 1.53 3.02
CA GLY A 93 11.12 1.17 4.37
C GLY A 93 11.36 2.37 5.29
N ILE A 94 11.06 3.58 4.82
CA ILE A 94 11.30 4.86 5.50
C ILE A 94 10.10 5.23 6.42
N SER A 95 9.25 4.26 6.75
CA SER A 95 8.00 4.45 7.47
C SER A 95 8.03 3.88 8.90
N VAL A 96 7.00 4.17 9.70
CA VAL A 96 6.89 3.74 11.11
C VAL A 96 6.82 2.22 11.27
N ALA A 97 7.43 1.62 12.29
CA ALA A 97 7.47 0.15 12.39
C ALA A 97 6.08 -0.53 12.51
N SER A 98 5.08 0.16 13.05
CA SER A 98 3.71 -0.34 13.22
C SER A 98 2.73 0.82 13.45
N LEU A 99 1.50 0.70 12.93
CA LEU A 99 0.39 1.64 13.17
C LEU A 99 -0.32 1.36 14.51
N LEU A 100 -0.16 0.16 15.09
CA LEU A 100 -0.80 -0.27 16.35
C LEU A 100 0.05 -0.06 17.60
N ARG A 101 1.30 0.43 17.46
CA ARG A 101 2.22 0.51 18.61
C ARG A 101 1.70 1.48 19.67
N SER A 102 1.15 0.94 20.75
CA SER A 102 0.61 1.64 21.92
C SER A 102 1.72 2.15 22.88
N GLY A 103 2.70 2.89 22.35
CA GLY A 103 3.70 3.59 23.16
C GLY A 103 3.29 5.04 23.42
N SER A 104 3.95 5.74 24.37
CA SER A 104 3.67 7.16 24.68
C SER A 104 3.82 8.11 23.47
N SER A 105 4.56 7.71 22.43
CA SER A 105 4.67 8.45 21.16
C SER A 105 3.48 8.27 20.21
N TRP A 106 2.54 7.36 20.53
CA TRP A 106 1.35 7.11 19.73
C TRP A 106 0.40 8.30 19.74
N HIS A 107 0.20 8.94 20.90
CA HIS A 107 -0.59 10.17 20.96
C HIS A 107 0.02 11.32 20.15
N GLN A 108 1.36 11.37 20.04
CA GLN A 108 2.05 12.38 19.24
C GLN A 108 2.01 12.08 17.73
N ASN A 109 1.87 10.81 17.34
CA ASN A 109 1.86 10.37 15.94
C ASN A 109 0.52 9.79 15.46
N ARG A 110 -0.56 9.97 16.24
CA ARG A 110 -1.86 9.36 16.00
C ARG A 110 -2.44 9.75 14.64
N GLU A 111 -2.36 11.03 14.30
CA GLU A 111 -2.83 11.53 13.00
C GLU A 111 -2.05 10.90 11.83
N SER A 112 -0.73 10.81 11.95
CA SER A 112 0.13 10.16 10.96
C SER A 112 -0.24 8.69 10.79
N ALA A 113 -0.45 7.95 11.89
CA ALA A 113 -0.86 6.55 11.85
C ALA A 113 -2.22 6.36 11.16
N ILE A 114 -3.20 7.24 11.45
CA ILE A 114 -4.51 7.24 10.77
C ILE A 114 -4.34 7.51 9.27
N ARG A 115 -3.48 8.46 8.87
CA ARG A 115 -3.22 8.78 7.46
C ARG A 115 -2.55 7.62 6.72
N TYR A 116 -1.59 6.93 7.34
CA TYR A 116 -1.03 5.70 6.76
C TYR A 116 -2.09 4.60 6.62
N GLY A 117 -2.94 4.42 7.63
CA GLY A 117 -4.04 3.45 7.55
C GLY A 117 -5.04 3.77 6.45
N LEU A 118 -5.41 5.05 6.27
CA LEU A 118 -6.25 5.50 5.16
C LEU A 118 -5.60 5.26 3.80
N ALA A 119 -4.29 5.49 3.69
CA ALA A 119 -3.56 5.24 2.45
C ALA A 119 -3.59 3.74 2.09
N CYS A 120 -3.32 2.85 3.06
CA CYS A 120 -3.37 1.40 2.86
C CYS A 120 -4.78 0.91 2.48
N LEU A 121 -5.83 1.39 3.14
CA LEU A 121 -7.21 1.00 2.83
C LEU A 121 -7.71 1.57 1.51
N THR A 122 -7.27 2.78 1.14
CA THR A 122 -7.59 3.36 -0.18
C THR A 122 -6.95 2.53 -1.29
N LEU A 123 -5.70 2.09 -1.09
CA LEU A 123 -5.05 1.16 -2.00
C LEU A 123 -5.79 -0.18 -2.06
N ALA A 124 -6.22 -0.74 -0.93
CA ALA A 124 -6.98 -1.99 -0.89
C ALA A 124 -8.27 -1.90 -1.74
N VAL A 125 -9.05 -0.82 -1.58
CA VAL A 125 -10.25 -0.58 -2.39
C VAL A 125 -9.92 -0.44 -3.88
N GLN A 126 -8.82 0.21 -4.24
CA GLN A 126 -8.36 0.29 -5.64
C GLN A 126 -7.94 -1.08 -6.21
N LEU A 127 -7.55 -2.02 -5.36
CA LEU A 127 -7.20 -3.40 -5.72
C LEU A 127 -8.39 -4.38 -5.62
N ASP A 128 -9.62 -3.85 -5.69
CA ASP A 128 -10.87 -4.60 -5.67
C ASP A 128 -11.01 -5.44 -4.39
N ASP A 129 -10.71 -4.84 -3.24
CA ASP A 129 -10.97 -5.41 -1.92
C ASP A 129 -12.24 -4.80 -1.31
N PRO A 130 -13.41 -5.45 -1.46
CA PRO A 130 -14.68 -4.95 -0.93
C PRO A 130 -14.72 -4.95 0.60
N GLU A 131 -13.88 -5.74 1.28
CA GLU A 131 -13.83 -5.76 2.74
C GLU A 131 -13.15 -4.51 3.31
N ALA A 132 -12.37 -3.78 2.52
CA ALA A 132 -11.68 -2.56 2.91
C ALA A 132 -12.58 -1.31 2.97
N GLU A 133 -13.74 -1.30 2.31
CA GLU A 133 -14.62 -0.11 2.24
C GLU A 133 -15.17 0.29 3.61
N LYS A 134 -15.62 -0.69 4.40
CA LYS A 134 -16.17 -0.46 5.74
C LYS A 134 -15.10 0.08 6.70
N PRO A 135 -13.91 -0.56 6.85
CA PRO A 135 -12.78 0.01 7.57
C PRO A 135 -12.39 1.42 7.13
N LEU A 136 -12.41 1.68 5.82
CA LEU A 136 -12.04 2.99 5.27
C LEU A 136 -13.01 4.09 5.74
N ALA A 137 -14.31 3.80 5.71
CA ALA A 137 -15.33 4.73 6.19
C ALA A 137 -15.20 5.02 7.69
N GLU A 138 -14.87 4.01 8.50
CA GLU A 138 -14.63 4.17 9.94
C GLU A 138 -13.40 5.03 10.24
N LEU A 139 -12.27 4.76 9.59
CA LEU A 139 -11.04 5.55 9.77
C LEU A 139 -11.19 6.99 9.28
N ARG A 140 -11.97 7.24 8.23
CA ARG A 140 -12.29 8.60 7.78
C ARG A 140 -13.10 9.37 8.82
N LYS A 141 -14.09 8.72 9.46
CA LYS A 141 -14.86 9.31 10.56
C LYS A 141 -13.95 9.64 11.75
N GLU A 142 -13.01 8.76 12.07
CA GLU A 142 -12.06 9.00 13.15
C GLU A 142 -11.13 10.19 12.85
N LEU A 143 -10.60 10.30 11.63
CA LEU A 143 -9.78 11.44 11.23
C LEU A 143 -10.59 12.75 11.33
N ALA A 144 -11.83 12.74 10.86
CA ALA A 144 -12.70 13.92 10.92
C ALA A 144 -13.04 14.33 12.36
N ALA A 145 -13.18 13.38 13.28
CA ALA A 145 -13.37 13.65 14.70
C ALA A 145 -12.11 14.26 15.33
N PHE A 146 -10.92 13.78 14.95
CA PHE A 146 -9.65 14.29 15.44
C PHE A 146 -9.32 15.70 14.94
N VAL A 147 -9.62 16.02 13.68
CA VAL A 147 -9.39 17.37 13.12
C VAL A 147 -10.32 18.43 13.73
N ARG A 148 -11.47 18.01 14.30
CA ARG A 148 -12.45 18.90 14.95
C ARG A 148 -12.24 19.09 16.45
N SER A 149 -11.38 18.28 17.09
CA SER A 149 -11.05 18.35 18.52
C SER A 149 -9.83 19.20 18.78
#